data_AF-A0AAN7DA41-F1
#
_entry.id   AF-A0AAN7DA41-F1
#
_cell.length_a   1.000
_cell.length_b   1.000
_cell.length_c   1.000
_cell.angle_alpha   90.00
_cell.angle_beta   90.00
_cell.angle_gamma   90.00
#
_symmetry.space_group_name_H-M   'P 1'
#
loop_
_entity.id
_entity.type
_entity.pdbx_description
1 polymer ?
#
loop_
_entity_poly.entity_id
_entity_poly.type
_entity_poly.pdbx_seq_one_letter_code
_entity_poly.pdbx_strand_id
1 'polypeptide(L)'
;MNPSDWIDVTTEKNHYSLDHFVIPDHYDEDVSSILIPHGVIMDRIKKLARMIVDDSPGPLVVCCVLKGGHQYFADLVDEIKKLRRINGTSVQLSLEFIRVKSYMNDTSSGGVKISLTDAELQEFKGKNLLIVEDIIDTGATMVKLLDRLALIEPQSVRVTSLLIKKTPRSNGYIPDYVGFAIPDAFVVGYALDYNEYFRDLDHICVISVSYI
;
A
#
# COMPACT_ATOMS: atom_id res chain seq x y z
N MET A 1 17.80 12.87 -5.28
CA MET A 1 16.44 12.58 -4.78
C MET A 1 16.42 12.86 -3.29
N ASN A 2 15.40 13.56 -2.81
CA ASN A 2 15.16 13.72 -1.39
C ASN A 2 14.87 12.32 -0.82
N PRO A 3 15.44 11.88 0.32
CA PRO A 3 15.14 10.56 0.88
C PRO A 3 13.65 10.30 1.16
N SER A 4 12.85 11.36 1.25
CA SER A 4 11.40 11.32 1.37
C SER A 4 10.66 11.07 0.05
N ASP A 5 11.35 11.14 -1.08
CA ASP A 5 10.76 10.81 -2.38
C ASP A 5 10.64 9.29 -2.53
N TRP A 6 9.69 8.84 -3.35
CA TRP A 6 9.57 7.45 -3.78
C TRP A 6 10.76 7.03 -4.66
N ILE A 7 10.97 5.71 -4.78
CA ILE A 7 11.87 5.18 -5.81
C ILE A 7 11.12 5.21 -7.16
N ASP A 8 11.63 5.99 -8.12
CA ASP A 8 11.04 6.02 -9.46
C ASP A 8 11.42 4.77 -10.26
N VAL A 9 10.41 3.98 -10.63
CA VAL A 9 10.54 2.76 -11.42
C VAL A 9 10.19 3.06 -12.87
N THR A 10 11.14 2.86 -13.78
CA THR A 10 10.96 3.13 -15.22
C THR A 10 11.05 1.83 -16.03
N THR A 11 10.24 1.72 -17.08
CA THR A 11 10.17 0.53 -17.95
C THR A 11 11.47 0.25 -18.72
N GLU A 12 12.33 1.26 -18.90
CA GLU A 12 13.60 1.08 -19.61
C GLU A 12 14.71 0.49 -18.74
N LYS A 13 14.58 0.52 -17.40
CA LYS A 13 15.67 0.18 -16.47
C LYS A 13 15.37 -0.97 -15.51
N ASN A 14 14.11 -1.28 -15.25
CA ASN A 14 13.72 -2.10 -14.09
C ASN A 14 12.92 -3.36 -14.47
N HIS A 15 13.23 -4.00 -15.59
CA HIS A 15 12.68 -5.33 -15.91
C HIS A 15 13.78 -6.36 -15.76
N TYR A 16 13.63 -7.26 -14.81
CA TYR A 16 14.51 -8.40 -14.65
C TYR A 16 13.90 -9.63 -15.31
N SER A 17 14.75 -10.44 -15.97
CA SER A 17 14.35 -11.77 -16.45
C SER A 17 13.95 -12.65 -15.26
N LEU A 18 12.93 -13.47 -15.47
CA LEU A 18 12.47 -14.46 -14.49
C LEU A 18 13.56 -15.49 -14.20
N ASP A 19 14.40 -15.82 -15.20
CA ASP A 19 15.51 -16.79 -15.09
C ASP A 19 16.55 -16.44 -14.02
N HIS A 20 16.57 -15.20 -13.56
CA HIS A 20 17.51 -14.74 -12.53
C HIS A 20 16.96 -14.87 -11.11
N PHE A 21 15.70 -15.32 -10.95
CA PHE A 21 14.98 -15.37 -9.69
C PHE A 21 14.25 -16.70 -9.53
N VAL A 22 13.76 -16.94 -8.31
CA VAL A 22 12.88 -18.06 -8.02
C VAL A 22 11.46 -17.53 -8.02
N ILE A 23 10.62 -18.04 -8.90
CA ILE A 23 9.18 -17.78 -8.93
C ILE A 23 8.43 -19.12 -8.90
N PRO A 24 7.15 -19.15 -8.46
CA PRO A 24 6.35 -20.36 -8.55
C PRO A 24 6.14 -20.78 -10.01
N ASP A 25 6.50 -22.03 -10.34
CA ASP A 25 6.45 -22.60 -11.69
C ASP A 25 5.08 -22.42 -12.38
N HIS A 26 3.98 -22.40 -11.61
CA HIS A 26 2.63 -22.21 -12.14
C HIS A 26 2.33 -20.79 -12.63
N TYR A 27 3.28 -19.85 -12.52
CA TYR A 27 3.18 -18.49 -13.04
C TYR A 27 4.20 -18.17 -14.14
N ASP A 28 5.06 -19.10 -14.54
CA ASP A 28 6.17 -18.87 -15.49
C ASP A 28 5.70 -18.28 -16.83
N GLU A 29 4.54 -18.70 -17.35
CA GLU A 29 3.97 -18.20 -18.61
C GLU A 29 3.01 -17.00 -18.43
N ASP A 30 2.62 -16.71 -17.18
CA ASP A 30 1.60 -15.73 -16.84
C ASP A 30 2.19 -14.35 -16.50
N VAL A 31 3.49 -14.29 -16.15
CA VAL A 31 4.22 -13.04 -15.90
C VAL A 31 5.27 -12.79 -16.98
N SER A 32 5.43 -11.53 -17.37
CA SER A 32 6.40 -11.14 -18.41
C SER A 32 7.79 -10.81 -17.88
N SER A 33 7.87 -10.31 -16.64
CA SER A 33 9.10 -9.82 -16.03
C SER A 33 8.89 -9.46 -14.56
N ILE A 34 9.98 -9.46 -13.79
CA ILE A 34 10.01 -8.90 -12.43
C ILE A 34 10.26 -7.39 -12.54
N LEU A 35 9.34 -6.60 -11.99
CA LEU A 35 9.45 -5.14 -11.94
C LEU A 35 10.19 -4.68 -10.68
N ILE A 36 9.87 -5.29 -9.53
CA ILE A 36 10.48 -4.96 -8.24
C ILE A 36 10.80 -6.27 -7.50
N PRO A 37 12.09 -6.62 -7.35
CA PRO A 37 12.49 -7.79 -6.58
C PRO A 37 12.11 -7.66 -5.09
N HIS A 38 11.80 -8.78 -4.44
CA HIS A 38 11.31 -8.82 -3.07
C HIS A 38 12.32 -8.17 -2.09
N GLY A 39 13.62 -8.43 -2.25
CA GLY A 39 14.65 -7.80 -1.42
C GLY A 39 14.63 -6.26 -1.48
N VAL A 40 14.35 -5.68 -2.65
CA VAL A 40 14.27 -4.22 -2.82
C VAL A 40 13.03 -3.65 -2.13
N ILE A 41 11.90 -4.39 -2.17
CA ILE A 41 10.69 -4.07 -1.43
C ILE A 41 11.00 -3.99 0.06
N MET A 42 11.62 -5.03 0.61
CA MET A 42 11.96 -5.11 2.04
C MET A 42 12.87 -3.97 2.49
N ASP A 43 13.90 -3.62 1.70
CA ASP A 43 14.79 -2.51 2.04
C ASP A 43 14.07 -1.15 1.97
N ARG A 44 13.15 -0.96 1.02
CA ARG A 44 12.34 0.25 0.98
C ARG A 44 11.39 0.34 2.17
N ILE A 45 10.76 -0.76 2.57
CA ILE A 45 9.87 -0.81 3.75
C ILE A 45 10.61 -0.42 5.03
N LYS A 46 11.85 -0.89 5.24
CA LYS A 46 12.69 -0.46 6.38
C LYS A 46 12.86 1.05 6.42
N LYS A 47 13.10 1.68 5.26
CA LYS A 47 13.25 3.14 5.18
C LYS A 47 11.93 3.86 5.47
N LEU A 48 10.81 3.38 4.94
CA LEU A 48 9.48 3.96 5.22
C LEU A 48 9.12 3.85 6.70
N ALA A 49 9.35 2.68 7.31
CA ALA A 49 9.16 2.48 8.75
C ALA A 49 9.93 3.50 9.58
N ARG A 50 11.18 3.78 9.20
CA ARG A 50 12.01 4.79 9.87
C ARG A 50 11.41 6.19 9.76
N MET A 51 10.99 6.59 8.56
CA MET A 51 10.33 7.89 8.35
C MET A 51 9.05 8.03 9.17
N ILE A 52 8.20 7.01 9.15
CA ILE A 52 6.94 6.99 9.91
C ILE A 52 7.18 7.13 11.42
N VAL A 53 8.19 6.44 11.96
CA VAL A 53 8.54 6.52 13.38
C VAL A 53 9.11 7.88 13.75
N ASP A 54 10.02 8.41 12.93
CA ASP A 54 10.67 9.71 13.17
C ASP A 54 9.65 10.87 13.10
N ASP A 55 8.63 10.75 12.25
CA ASP A 55 7.55 11.74 12.08
C ASP A 55 6.37 11.57 13.06
N SER A 56 6.32 10.48 13.84
CA SER A 56 5.13 10.12 14.61
C SER A 56 4.89 11.09 15.77
N PRO A 57 3.68 11.67 15.90
CA PRO A 57 3.35 12.56 17.01
C PRO A 57 2.99 11.81 18.30
N GLY A 58 2.91 10.48 18.30
CA GLY A 58 2.47 9.68 19.45
C GLY A 58 1.94 8.30 19.07
N PRO A 59 0.97 7.74 19.84
CA PRO A 59 0.33 6.47 19.51
C PRO A 59 -0.34 6.49 18.13
N LEU A 60 -0.18 5.40 17.37
CA LEU A 60 -0.74 5.22 16.02
C LEU A 60 -1.73 4.05 16.00
N VAL A 61 -2.85 4.24 15.31
CA VAL A 61 -3.70 3.14 14.82
C VAL A 61 -3.29 2.88 13.38
N VAL A 62 -2.68 1.72 13.12
CA VAL A 62 -2.25 1.32 11.78
C VAL A 62 -3.38 0.50 11.16
N CYS A 63 -3.97 1.03 10.09
CA CYS A 63 -5.13 0.45 9.43
C CYS A 63 -4.71 -0.19 8.10
N CYS A 64 -4.76 -1.52 8.01
CA CYS A 64 -4.53 -2.25 6.77
C CYS A 64 -5.75 -2.15 5.86
N VAL A 65 -5.57 -1.71 4.62
CA VAL A 65 -6.59 -1.87 3.58
C VAL A 65 -6.47 -3.27 2.97
N LEU A 66 -7.50 -4.08 3.19
CA LEU A 66 -7.57 -5.46 2.71
C LEU A 66 -8.16 -5.53 1.29
N LYS A 67 -7.76 -6.52 0.47
CA LYS A 67 -6.84 -7.63 0.82
C LYS A 67 -5.39 -7.34 0.49
N GLY A 68 -5.09 -6.65 -0.61
CA GLY A 68 -3.73 -6.62 -1.15
C GLY A 68 -2.71 -5.91 -0.25
N GLY A 69 -3.13 -4.97 0.59
CA GLY A 69 -2.25 -4.30 1.56
C GLY A 69 -1.69 -5.18 2.68
N HIS A 70 -2.17 -6.42 2.86
CA HIS A 70 -1.85 -7.21 4.07
C HIS A 70 -0.36 -7.57 4.22
N GLN A 71 0.33 -7.90 3.13
CA GLN A 71 1.75 -8.26 3.18
C GLN A 71 2.60 -7.03 3.50
N TYR A 72 2.39 -5.93 2.77
CA TYR A 72 3.05 -4.65 3.04
C TYR A 72 2.80 -4.17 4.48
N PHE A 73 1.57 -4.26 4.96
CA PHE A 73 1.21 -3.94 6.33
C PHE A 73 1.99 -4.76 7.36
N ALA A 74 2.05 -6.08 7.18
CA ALA A 74 2.74 -6.97 8.12
C ALA A 74 4.23 -6.62 8.21
N ASP A 75 4.90 -6.50 7.05
CA ASP A 75 6.32 -6.19 6.98
C ASP A 75 6.63 -4.79 7.52
N LEU A 76 5.79 -3.79 7.22
CA LEU A 76 5.93 -2.43 7.76
C LEU A 76 5.81 -2.40 9.28
N VAL A 77 4.78 -3.05 9.83
CA VAL A 77 4.55 -3.11 11.28
C VAL A 77 5.73 -3.78 11.99
N ASP A 78 6.30 -4.83 11.41
CA ASP A 78 7.45 -5.52 11.99
C ASP A 78 8.72 -4.67 11.95
N GLU A 79 8.96 -3.90 10.89
CA GLU A 79 10.05 -2.93 10.86
C GLU A 79 9.86 -1.79 11.88
N ILE A 80 8.64 -1.26 12.04
CA ILE A 80 8.34 -0.27 13.07
C ILE A 80 8.62 -0.83 14.47
N LYS A 81 8.22 -2.08 14.76
CA LYS A 81 8.50 -2.74 16.05
C LYS A 81 10.01 -2.84 16.35
N LYS A 82 10.84 -3.12 15.34
CA LYS A 82 12.31 -3.20 15.49
C LYS A 82 12.90 -1.85 15.88
N LEU A 83 12.42 -0.76 15.29
CA LEU A 83 12.92 0.60 15.55
C LEU A 83 12.61 1.11 16.96
N ARG A 84 11.47 0.72 17.55
CA ARG A 84 11.06 1.10 18.91
C ARG A 84 12.07 0.72 20.00
N ARG A 85 12.93 -0.27 19.73
CA ARG A 85 13.94 -0.75 20.69
C ARG A 85 15.24 0.07 20.67
N ILE A 86 15.48 0.85 19.61
CA ILE A 86 16.83 1.32 19.30
C ILE A 86 17.17 2.66 19.99
N ASN A 87 16.19 3.52 20.31
CA ASN A 87 16.47 4.88 20.79
C ASN A 87 15.64 5.35 22.00
N GLY A 88 14.99 4.46 22.75
CA GLY A 88 14.14 4.83 23.90
C GLY A 88 12.81 5.52 23.53
N THR A 89 12.61 5.90 22.26
CA THR A 89 11.34 6.39 21.71
C THR A 89 10.41 5.21 21.42
N SER A 90 9.29 5.11 22.13
CA SER A 90 8.28 4.07 21.92
C SER A 90 7.03 4.65 21.27
N VAL A 91 6.73 4.22 20.04
CA VAL A 91 5.47 4.53 19.34
C VAL A 91 4.47 3.40 19.60
N GLN A 92 3.50 3.60 20.49
CA GLN A 92 2.44 2.61 20.73
C GLN A 92 1.64 2.39 19.44
N LEU A 93 1.42 1.11 19.10
CA LEU A 93 0.65 0.71 17.91
C LEU A 93 -0.61 -0.03 18.34
N SER A 94 -1.72 0.31 17.71
CA SER A 94 -2.92 -0.52 17.61
C SER A 94 -3.12 -0.87 16.14
N LEU A 95 -3.63 -2.07 15.85
CA LEU A 95 -3.79 -2.56 14.50
C LEU A 95 -5.28 -2.68 14.18
N GLU A 96 -5.66 -2.29 12.96
CA GLU A 96 -7.02 -2.43 12.45
C GLU A 96 -7.00 -2.88 10.99
N PHE A 97 -8.06 -3.55 10.53
CA PHE A 97 -8.19 -4.09 9.19
C PHE A 97 -9.51 -3.64 8.57
N ILE A 98 -9.42 -2.93 7.45
CA ILE A 98 -10.58 -2.41 6.74
C ILE A 98 -10.67 -2.97 5.34
N ARG A 99 -11.88 -3.34 4.90
CA ARG A 99 -12.18 -3.56 3.48
C ARG A 99 -12.93 -2.37 2.96
N VAL A 100 -12.46 -1.86 1.81
CA VAL A 100 -13.02 -0.68 1.17
C VAL A 100 -13.65 -1.11 -0.15
N LYS A 101 -14.95 -0.85 -0.33
CA LYS A 101 -15.65 -1.12 -1.59
C LYS A 101 -16.24 0.17 -2.13
N SER A 102 -15.85 0.54 -3.36
CA SER A 102 -16.47 1.63 -4.10
C SER A 102 -17.75 1.15 -4.78
N TYR A 103 -18.90 1.78 -4.50
CA TYR A 103 -20.12 1.51 -5.27
C TYR A 103 -20.02 2.18 -6.65
N MET A 104 -20.24 1.41 -7.72
CA MET A 104 -20.35 1.92 -9.09
C MET A 104 -21.79 2.15 -9.56
N ASN A 105 -22.79 1.60 -8.85
CA ASN A 105 -24.14 1.42 -9.42
C ASN A 105 -25.25 2.34 -8.87
N ASP A 106 -24.97 3.28 -7.99
CA ASP A 106 -26.01 4.24 -7.57
C ASP A 106 -25.66 5.65 -8.05
N THR A 107 -26.40 6.08 -9.07
CA THR A 107 -26.39 7.38 -9.76
C THR A 107 -26.64 8.61 -8.87
N SER A 108 -26.42 8.53 -7.56
CA SER A 108 -26.73 9.64 -6.65
C SER A 108 -25.90 9.72 -5.35
N SER A 109 -25.02 8.77 -5.00
CA SER A 109 -24.33 8.84 -3.69
C SER A 109 -22.81 8.67 -3.72
N GLY A 110 -22.19 8.09 -4.76
CA GLY A 110 -20.74 8.03 -4.91
C GLY A 110 -19.96 7.44 -3.72
N GLY A 111 -20.64 6.80 -2.76
CA GLY A 111 -20.11 6.50 -1.44
C GLY A 111 -19.13 5.34 -1.42
N VAL A 112 -18.35 5.27 -0.34
CA VAL A 112 -17.46 4.15 -0.05
C VAL A 112 -18.00 3.36 1.13
N LYS A 113 -18.04 2.02 1.00
CA LYS A 113 -18.34 1.15 2.15
C LYS A 113 -17.05 0.69 2.79
N ILE A 114 -16.91 1.00 4.07
CA ILE A 114 -15.87 0.46 4.95
C ILE A 114 -16.49 -0.75 5.67
N SER A 115 -15.72 -1.82 5.89
CA SER A 115 -16.22 -3.01 6.59
C SER A 115 -16.55 -2.81 8.06
N LEU A 116 -16.03 -1.74 8.67
CA LEU A 116 -16.28 -1.40 10.07
C LEU A 116 -17.70 -0.87 10.26
N THR A 117 -18.28 -1.21 11.41
CA THR A 117 -19.52 -0.60 11.89
C THR A 117 -19.28 0.87 12.25
N ASP A 118 -20.36 1.66 12.32
CA ASP A 118 -20.25 3.06 12.74
C ASP A 118 -19.71 3.18 14.17
N ALA A 119 -20.01 2.22 15.06
CA ALA A 119 -19.50 2.20 16.43
C ALA A 119 -17.98 1.98 16.48
N GLU A 120 -17.47 1.03 15.70
CA GLU A 120 -16.02 0.78 15.57
C GLU A 120 -15.31 1.99 14.94
N LEU A 121 -15.90 2.61 13.92
CA LEU A 121 -15.35 3.83 13.33
C LEU A 121 -15.22 4.96 14.35
N GLN A 122 -16.19 5.14 15.26
CA GLN A 122 -16.10 6.17 16.30
C GLN A 122 -14.90 5.99 17.24
N GLU A 123 -14.33 4.79 17.34
CA GLU A 123 -13.10 4.59 18.11
C GLU A 123 -11.90 5.32 17.51
N PHE A 124 -11.95 5.80 16.25
CA PHE A 124 -10.88 6.57 15.63
C PHE A 124 -10.87 8.05 16.02
N LYS A 125 -11.93 8.56 16.65
CA LYS A 125 -12.02 9.96 17.05
C LYS A 125 -10.84 10.37 17.93
N GLY A 126 -10.16 11.45 17.57
CA GLY A 126 -9.00 11.96 18.30
C GLY A 126 -7.77 11.04 18.29
N LYS A 127 -7.71 10.01 17.43
CA LYS A 127 -6.52 9.15 17.27
C LYS A 127 -5.70 9.53 16.03
N ASN A 128 -4.41 9.20 16.05
CA ASN A 128 -3.55 9.33 14.88
C ASN A 128 -3.65 8.03 14.06
N LEU A 129 -4.15 8.13 12.83
CA LEU A 129 -4.31 7.00 11.92
C LEU A 129 -3.17 6.96 10.91
N LEU A 130 -2.67 5.75 10.64
CA LEU A 130 -1.80 5.44 9.51
C LEU A 130 -2.50 4.41 8.62
N ILE A 131 -3.00 4.83 7.47
CA ILE A 131 -3.62 3.94 6.49
C ILE A 131 -2.52 3.29 5.64
N VAL A 132 -2.56 1.97 5.51
CA VAL A 132 -1.59 1.19 4.72
C VAL A 132 -2.32 0.58 3.53
N GLU A 133 -1.95 1.04 2.33
CA GLU A 133 -2.50 0.59 1.04
C GLU A 133 -1.39 -0.06 0.21
N ASP A 134 -1.72 -1.07 -0.60
CA ASP A 134 -0.77 -1.68 -1.52
C ASP A 134 -0.43 -0.76 -2.71
N ILE A 135 -1.45 -0.18 -3.37
CA ILE A 135 -1.29 0.59 -4.59
C ILE A 135 -2.29 1.74 -4.74
N ILE A 136 -1.78 2.91 -5.10
CA ILE A 136 -2.59 4.02 -5.63
C ILE A 136 -2.57 3.97 -7.16
N ASP A 137 -3.70 3.60 -7.77
CA ASP A 137 -3.92 3.69 -9.22
C ASP A 137 -4.49 5.07 -9.61
N THR A 138 -5.81 5.24 -9.51
CA THR A 138 -6.48 6.52 -9.82
C THR A 138 -6.57 7.46 -8.61
N GLY A 139 -6.40 6.95 -7.40
CA GLY A 139 -6.60 7.67 -6.14
C GLY A 139 -8.05 7.80 -5.68
N ALA A 140 -9.03 7.35 -6.47
CA ALA A 140 -10.46 7.54 -6.17
C ALA A 140 -10.91 6.84 -4.88
N THR A 141 -10.45 5.62 -4.63
CA THR A 141 -10.77 4.86 -3.41
C THR A 141 -10.27 5.58 -2.15
N MET A 142 -9.02 6.06 -2.20
CA MET A 142 -8.38 6.70 -1.05
C MET A 142 -9.03 8.04 -0.73
N VAL A 143 -9.33 8.87 -1.73
CA VAL A 143 -10.05 10.15 -1.51
C VAL A 143 -11.37 9.91 -0.79
N LYS A 144 -12.19 8.96 -1.24
CA LYS A 144 -13.47 8.65 -0.58
C LYS A 144 -13.30 8.10 0.84
N LEU A 145 -12.28 7.27 1.06
CA LEU A 145 -11.96 6.75 2.40
C LEU A 145 -11.60 7.91 3.34
N LEU A 146 -10.73 8.82 2.91
CA LEU A 146 -10.32 9.98 3.69
C LEU A 146 -11.50 10.93 3.97
N ASP A 147 -12.37 11.18 2.98
CA ASP A 147 -13.59 11.97 3.17
C ASP A 147 -14.49 11.35 4.25
N ARG A 148 -14.64 10.02 4.24
CA ARG A 148 -15.44 9.31 5.26
C ARG A 148 -14.79 9.37 6.64
N LEU A 149 -13.46 9.21 6.73
CA LEU A 149 -12.73 9.28 7.99
C LEU A 149 -12.70 10.70 8.57
N ALA A 150 -12.68 11.74 7.74
CA ALA A 150 -12.71 13.13 8.18
C ALA A 150 -13.96 13.44 9.03
N LEU A 151 -15.10 12.83 8.72
CA LEU A 151 -16.35 12.96 9.49
C LEU A 151 -16.28 12.39 10.91
N ILE A 152 -15.27 11.57 11.21
CA ILE A 152 -15.04 10.96 12.53
C ILE A 152 -14.16 11.86 13.42
N GLU A 153 -13.50 12.87 12.83
CA GLU A 153 -12.58 13.77 13.52
C GLU A 153 -11.39 13.04 14.20
N PRO A 154 -10.61 12.21 13.47
CA PRO A 154 -9.33 11.71 13.97
C PRO A 154 -8.36 12.88 14.23
N GLN A 155 -7.39 12.69 15.12
CA GLN A 155 -6.36 13.70 15.40
C GLN A 155 -5.49 13.96 14.16
N SER A 156 -5.14 12.90 13.43
CA SER A 156 -4.44 12.98 12.15
C SER A 156 -4.73 11.75 11.32
N VAL A 157 -4.69 11.87 10.00
CA VAL A 157 -4.67 10.73 9.08
C VAL A 157 -3.48 10.90 8.17
N ARG A 158 -2.57 9.92 8.18
CA ARG A 158 -1.52 9.78 7.16
C ARG A 158 -1.73 8.50 6.38
N VAL A 159 -1.27 8.48 5.15
CA VAL A 159 -1.36 7.34 4.24
C VAL A 159 0.02 6.93 3.79
N THR A 160 0.28 5.63 3.84
CA THR A 160 1.44 5.02 3.22
C THR A 160 0.99 4.04 2.16
N SER A 161 1.59 4.12 0.98
CA SER A 161 1.35 3.16 -0.09
C SER A 161 2.65 2.60 -0.62
N LEU A 162 2.67 1.29 -0.86
CA LEU A 162 3.85 0.67 -1.44
C LEU A 162 4.09 1.19 -2.86
N LEU A 163 3.02 1.29 -3.67
CA LEU A 163 3.09 1.67 -5.07
C LEU A 163 2.19 2.87 -5.40
N ILE A 164 2.65 3.75 -6.28
CA ILE A 164 1.80 4.72 -6.98
C ILE A 164 1.99 4.58 -8.48
N LYS A 165 0.89 4.53 -9.25
CA LYS A 165 0.97 4.47 -10.72
C LYS A 165 1.14 5.85 -11.32
N LYS A 166 2.06 5.94 -12.26
CA LYS A 166 2.20 7.07 -13.18
C LYS A 166 1.20 6.91 -14.33
N THR A 167 -0.08 7.18 -14.04
CA THR A 167 -1.18 7.06 -14.99
C THR A 167 -1.86 8.41 -15.26
N PRO A 168 -2.28 8.70 -16.51
CA PRO A 168 -3.08 9.89 -16.81
C PRO A 168 -4.48 9.85 -16.17
N ARG A 169 -4.91 8.69 -15.64
CA ARG A 169 -6.20 8.51 -14.95
C ARG A 169 -6.16 8.96 -13.48
N SER A 170 -5.00 9.40 -12.99
CA SER A 170 -4.83 9.85 -11.62
C SER A 170 -5.64 11.12 -11.35
N ASN A 171 -6.30 11.17 -10.19
CA ASN A 171 -6.96 12.37 -9.69
C ASN A 171 -5.98 13.34 -8.98
N GLY A 172 -4.69 13.03 -8.97
CA GLY A 172 -3.65 13.83 -8.34
C GLY A 172 -3.42 13.56 -6.85
N TYR A 173 -4.12 12.58 -6.26
CA TYR A 173 -3.89 12.17 -4.88
C TYR A 173 -2.50 11.52 -4.71
N ILE A 174 -1.75 11.96 -3.70
CA ILE A 174 -0.40 11.45 -3.37
C ILE A 174 -0.38 11.11 -1.86
N PRO A 175 -0.01 9.87 -1.47
CA PRO A 175 0.19 9.51 -0.07
C PRO A 175 1.34 10.26 0.61
N ASP A 176 1.29 10.39 1.93
CA ASP A 176 2.39 10.96 2.73
C ASP A 176 3.69 10.17 2.60
N TYR A 177 3.59 8.86 2.44
CA TYR A 177 4.72 7.96 2.31
C TYR A 177 4.53 7.01 1.13
N VAL A 178 5.48 7.01 0.19
CA VAL A 178 5.38 6.20 -1.02
C VAL A 178 6.63 5.35 -1.18
N GLY A 179 6.45 4.05 -1.40
CA GLY A 179 7.54 3.13 -1.70
C GLY A 179 8.14 3.41 -3.07
N PHE A 180 7.35 3.16 -4.12
CA PHE A 180 7.76 3.19 -5.51
C PHE A 180 6.73 3.89 -6.40
N ALA A 181 7.19 4.71 -7.34
CA ALA A 181 6.35 5.19 -8.43
C ALA A 181 6.56 4.31 -9.67
N ILE A 182 5.53 3.57 -10.07
CA ILE A 182 5.61 2.59 -11.16
C ILE A 182 4.95 3.12 -12.45
N PRO A 183 5.31 2.59 -13.63
CA PRO A 183 4.60 2.88 -14.87
C PRO A 183 3.11 2.48 -14.80
N ASP A 184 2.29 2.93 -15.75
CA ASP A 184 0.90 2.45 -15.91
C ASP A 184 0.87 1.03 -16.49
N ALA A 185 1.40 0.08 -15.72
CA ALA A 185 1.42 -1.34 -16.02
C ALA A 185 0.48 -2.07 -15.05
N PHE A 186 -0.04 -3.22 -15.51
CA PHE A 186 -0.75 -4.14 -14.64
C PHE A 186 0.27 -5.01 -13.90
N VAL A 187 0.30 -4.89 -12.58
CA VAL A 187 1.28 -5.55 -11.71
C VAL A 187 0.59 -6.51 -10.74
N VAL A 188 1.27 -7.61 -10.44
CA VAL A 188 0.83 -8.68 -9.53
C VAL A 188 1.98 -9.11 -8.62
N GLY A 189 1.67 -9.88 -7.57
CA GLY A 189 2.66 -10.35 -6.62
C GLY A 189 2.88 -9.39 -5.46
N TYR A 190 3.54 -9.89 -4.42
CA TYR A 190 3.62 -9.28 -3.10
C TYR A 190 2.23 -8.89 -2.58
N ALA A 191 1.32 -9.86 -2.57
CA ALA A 191 -0.11 -9.75 -2.25
C ALA A 191 -1.00 -8.97 -3.24
N LEU A 192 -0.45 -8.29 -4.25
CA LEU A 192 -1.23 -7.77 -5.38
C LEU A 192 -1.76 -8.94 -6.23
N ASP A 193 -2.97 -8.78 -6.75
CA ASP A 193 -3.65 -9.86 -7.46
C ASP A 193 -4.23 -9.47 -8.81
N TYR A 194 -4.52 -10.52 -9.58
CA TYR A 194 -5.50 -10.49 -10.66
C TYR A 194 -6.51 -11.61 -10.42
N ASN A 195 -7.78 -11.27 -10.22
CA ASN A 195 -8.86 -12.23 -9.95
C ASN A 195 -8.55 -13.23 -8.82
N GLU A 196 -7.93 -12.76 -7.72
CA GLU A 196 -7.48 -13.53 -6.56
C GLU A 196 -6.28 -14.47 -6.77
N TYR A 197 -5.66 -14.47 -7.96
CA TYR A 197 -4.39 -15.18 -8.24
C TYR A 197 -3.18 -14.29 -7.97
N PHE A 198 -1.97 -14.87 -7.96
CA PHE A 198 -0.66 -14.21 -7.85
C PHE A 198 -0.31 -13.60 -6.48
N ARG A 199 -1.18 -13.69 -5.46
CA ARG A 199 -0.87 -13.13 -4.13
C ARG A 199 0.31 -13.80 -3.45
N ASP A 200 0.58 -15.05 -3.80
CA ASP A 200 1.65 -15.94 -3.32
C ASP A 200 2.98 -15.76 -4.08
N LEU A 201 3.03 -14.87 -5.08
CA LEU A 201 4.28 -14.49 -5.74
C LEU A 201 5.04 -13.47 -4.87
N ASP A 202 6.31 -13.71 -4.55
CA ASP A 202 7.08 -12.81 -3.67
C ASP A 202 7.47 -11.48 -4.35
N HIS A 203 7.71 -11.54 -5.66
CA HIS A 203 8.14 -10.40 -6.47
C HIS A 203 6.94 -9.60 -6.98
N ILE A 204 7.11 -8.29 -7.17
CA ILE A 204 6.14 -7.52 -7.96
C ILE A 204 6.52 -7.70 -9.43
N CYS A 205 5.63 -8.33 -10.19
CA CYS A 205 5.83 -8.67 -11.59
C CYS A 205 4.82 -7.95 -12.49
N VAL A 206 5.15 -7.80 -13.77
CA VAL A 206 4.21 -7.35 -14.79
C VAL A 206 3.54 -8.56 -15.42
N ILE A 207 2.22 -8.58 -15.45
CA ILE A 207 1.47 -9.69 -16.05
C ILE A 207 1.74 -9.77 -17.57
N SER A 208 1.72 -10.98 -18.13
CA SER A 208 1.87 -11.17 -19.57
C SER A 208 0.63 -10.66 -20.32
N VAL A 209 0.85 -10.06 -21.51
CA VAL A 209 -0.25 -9.58 -22.37
C VAL A 209 -1.14 -10.74 -22.84
N SER A 210 -0.61 -11.96 -22.95
CA SER A 210 -1.38 -13.15 -23.33
C SER A 210 -2.39 -13.61 -22.27
N TYR A 211 -2.30 -13.07 -21.05
CA TYR A 211 -3.14 -13.45 -19.91
C TYR A 211 -4.33 -12.49 -19.68
N ILE A 212 -4.28 -11.28 -20.28
CA ILE A 212 -5.35 -10.27 -20.20
C ILE A 212 -6.27 -10.38 -21.41
#